data_AF-A0A3M1IAN2-F1
#
_entry.id   AF-A0A3M1IAN2-F1
#
_cell.length_a   1.000
_cell.length_b   1.000
_cell.length_c   1.000
_cell.angle_alpha   90.00
_cell.angle_beta   90.00
_cell.angle_gamma   90.00
#
_symmetry.space_group_name_H-M   'P 1'
#
loop_
_entity.id
_entity.type
_entity.pdbx_description
1 polymer ?
#
loop_
_entity_poly.entity_id
_entity_poly.type
_entity_poly.pdbx_seq_one_letter_code
_entity_poly.pdbx_strand_id
1 'polypeptide(L)'
;MWKSLLARLRGTNPLRIYDSLPDLLAQARKEAERTDGDLYRIQEQLCEEYRKRGEAFRRSMPYRHLYRCPRCGRQAGEIEHFLENPAVTDETSPEHAVSVRESTLHAVRKHGEPLPEDVRRFLLRIVRENR
;
A
#
# COMPACT_ATOMS: atom_id res chain seq x y z
N MET A 1 3.67 -9.08 -15.87
CA MET A 1 4.36 -9.68 -14.70
C MET A 1 3.56 -9.49 -13.41
N TRP A 2 2.87 -8.35 -13.23
CA TRP A 2 1.99 -8.07 -12.09
C TRP A 2 0.74 -8.98 -12.00
N LYS A 3 -0.02 -9.12 -13.11
CA LYS A 3 -1.22 -9.99 -13.17
C LYS A 3 -0.94 -11.45 -12.80
N SER A 4 0.21 -11.98 -13.20
CA SER A 4 0.64 -13.35 -12.84
C SER A 4 0.99 -13.52 -11.36
N LEU A 5 1.42 -12.46 -10.68
CA LEU A 5 1.67 -12.49 -9.23
C LEU A 5 0.35 -12.51 -8.45
N LEU A 6 -0.61 -11.67 -8.83
CA LEU A 6 -1.94 -11.63 -8.21
C LEU A 6 -2.70 -12.96 -8.38
N ALA A 7 -2.58 -13.61 -9.53
CA ALA A 7 -3.17 -14.93 -9.76
C ALA A 7 -2.63 -16.00 -8.78
N ARG A 8 -1.39 -15.86 -8.28
CA ARG A 8 -0.77 -16.75 -7.29
C ARG A 8 -1.15 -16.44 -5.84
N LEU A 9 -1.73 -15.26 -5.59
CA LEU A 9 -2.17 -14.80 -4.27
C LEU A 9 -3.67 -15.10 -3.99
N ARG A 10 -4.26 -16.03 -4.76
CA ARG A 10 -5.63 -16.49 -4.53
C ARG A 10 -5.71 -17.30 -3.24
N GLY A 11 -6.69 -16.99 -2.39
CA GLY A 11 -6.88 -17.67 -1.10
C GLY A 11 -5.80 -17.36 -0.05
N THR A 12 -4.85 -16.48 -0.34
CA THR A 12 -3.84 -16.06 0.64
C THR A 12 -4.32 -14.96 1.58
N ASN A 13 -3.69 -14.90 2.76
CA ASN A 13 -3.86 -13.86 3.75
C ASN A 13 -3.78 -12.45 3.09
N PRO A 14 -4.76 -11.55 3.28
CA PRO A 14 -4.76 -10.20 2.70
C PRO A 14 -3.47 -9.41 2.96
N LEU A 15 -2.80 -9.66 4.09
CA LEU A 15 -1.51 -9.03 4.38
C LEU A 15 -0.42 -9.38 3.35
N ARG A 16 -0.44 -10.60 2.78
CA ARG A 16 0.48 -10.98 1.69
C ARG A 16 0.17 -10.21 0.40
N ILE A 17 -1.09 -9.90 0.14
CA ILE A 17 -1.48 -9.06 -1.00
C ILE A 17 -0.93 -7.64 -0.77
N TYR A 18 -1.12 -7.09 0.42
CA TYR A 18 -0.54 -5.80 0.80
C TYR A 18 0.99 -5.78 0.63
N ASP A 19 1.70 -6.81 1.11
CA ASP A 19 3.15 -6.92 1.01
C ASP A 19 3.64 -7.08 -0.44
N SER A 20 2.77 -7.55 -1.34
CA SER A 20 3.08 -7.70 -2.76
C SER A 20 2.85 -6.42 -3.58
N LEU A 21 2.10 -5.45 -3.05
CA LEU A 21 1.82 -4.21 -3.78
C LEU A 21 3.11 -3.44 -4.07
N PRO A 22 3.26 -2.86 -5.28
CA PRO A 22 4.36 -1.97 -5.60
C PRO A 22 4.45 -0.82 -4.59
N ASP A 23 5.58 -0.76 -3.87
CA ASP A 23 5.87 0.34 -2.95
C ASP A 23 6.52 1.49 -3.71
N LEU A 24 5.73 2.53 -3.97
CA LEU A 24 6.19 3.67 -4.75
C LEU A 24 7.15 4.58 -3.98
N LEU A 25 7.08 4.62 -2.64
CA LEU A 25 8.05 5.35 -1.82
C LEU A 25 9.41 4.66 -1.87
N ALA A 26 9.45 3.33 -1.78
CA ALA A 26 10.69 2.57 -1.88
C ALA A 26 11.31 2.66 -3.29
N GLN A 27 10.49 2.62 -4.35
CA GLN A 27 10.95 2.83 -5.73
C GLN A 27 11.47 4.26 -5.93
N ALA A 28 10.73 5.26 -5.48
CA ALA A 28 11.14 6.66 -5.59
C ALA A 28 12.45 6.94 -4.83
N ARG A 29 12.68 6.31 -3.67
CA ARG A 29 13.93 6.44 -2.92
C ARG A 29 15.13 5.92 -3.70
N LYS A 30 15.02 4.73 -4.30
CA LYS A 30 16.09 4.16 -5.14
C LYS A 30 16.40 5.05 -6.34
N GLU A 31 15.37 5.63 -6.95
CA GLU A 31 15.54 6.52 -8.10
C GLU A 31 16.13 7.87 -7.71
N ALA A 32 15.70 8.46 -6.59
CA ALA A 32 16.26 9.68 -6.03
C ALA A 32 17.75 9.51 -5.70
N GLU A 33 18.13 8.39 -5.07
CA GLU A 33 19.55 8.05 -4.79
C GLU A 33 20.40 7.94 -6.07
N ARG A 34 19.80 7.53 -7.19
CA ARG A 34 20.48 7.37 -8.48
C ARG A 34 20.61 8.69 -9.25
N THR A 35 19.63 9.58 -9.12
CA THR A 35 19.48 10.77 -9.95
C THR A 35 19.70 12.09 -9.21
N ASP A 36 19.94 12.01 -7.89
CA ASP A 36 19.89 13.15 -6.96
C ASP A 36 18.57 13.95 -7.09
N GLY A 37 17.47 13.23 -7.35
CA GLY A 37 16.16 13.80 -7.63
C GLY A 37 15.29 14.01 -6.39
N ASP A 38 14.23 14.80 -6.53
CA ASP A 38 13.23 14.98 -5.48
C ASP A 38 12.39 13.71 -5.30
N LEU A 39 12.55 13.07 -4.14
CA LEU A 39 11.83 11.86 -3.73
C LEU A 39 10.32 11.94 -3.91
N TYR A 40 9.69 13.04 -3.51
CA TYR A 40 8.23 13.16 -3.53
C TYR A 40 7.72 13.45 -4.93
N ARG A 41 8.47 14.23 -5.72
CA ARG A 41 8.18 14.43 -7.13
C ARG A 41 8.26 13.13 -7.93
N ILE A 42 9.31 12.32 -7.69
CA ILE A 42 9.46 11.01 -8.34
C ILE A 42 8.31 10.08 -7.93
N GLN A 43 7.92 10.07 -6.65
CA GLN A 43 6.80 9.25 -6.19
C GLN A 43 5.48 9.64 -6.88
N GLU A 44 5.23 10.94 -7.06
CA GLU A 44 4.06 11.43 -7.78
C GLU A 44 4.04 10.98 -9.24
N GLN A 45 5.17 11.08 -9.94
CA GLN A 45 5.32 10.57 -11.30
C GLN A 45 5.05 9.07 -11.39
N LEU A 46 5.57 8.28 -10.45
CA LEU A 46 5.28 6.85 -10.37
C LEU A 46 3.78 6.59 -10.15
N CYS A 47 3.09 7.38 -9.33
CA CYS A 47 1.64 7.24 -9.15
C CYS A 47 0.91 7.42 -10.49
N GLU A 48 1.25 8.45 -11.27
CA GLU A 48 0.67 8.67 -12.60
C GLU A 48 0.95 7.51 -13.56
N GLU A 49 2.16 6.94 -13.54
CA GLU A 49 2.51 5.80 -14.37
C GLU A 49 1.67 4.56 -14.05
N TYR A 50 1.51 4.23 -12.77
CA TYR A 50 0.71 3.07 -12.36
C TYR A 50 -0.78 3.29 -12.64
N ARG A 51 -1.29 4.52 -12.48
CA ARG A 51 -2.65 4.91 -12.90
C ARG A 51 -2.87 4.67 -14.39
N LYS A 52 -1.97 5.16 -15.25
CA LYS A 52 -2.03 4.95 -16.71
C LYS A 52 -2.01 3.47 -17.09
N ARG A 53 -1.35 2.62 -16.30
CA ARG A 53 -1.27 1.16 -16.51
C ARG A 53 -2.47 0.40 -15.93
N GLY A 54 -3.33 1.04 -15.13
CA GLY A 54 -4.40 0.36 -14.41
C GLY A 54 -3.89 -0.62 -13.34
N GLU A 55 -2.69 -0.39 -12.80
CA GLU A 55 -2.04 -1.31 -11.86
C GLU A 55 -2.16 -0.79 -10.43
N ALA A 56 -2.64 -1.62 -9.51
CA ALA A 56 -2.73 -1.26 -8.10
C ALA A 56 -1.35 -1.03 -7.47
N PHE A 57 -1.26 -0.06 -6.55
CA PHE A 57 0.00 0.33 -5.92
C PHE A 57 -0.19 0.82 -4.48
N ARG A 58 0.94 1.00 -3.78
CA ARG A 58 1.02 1.64 -2.46
C ARG A 58 1.85 2.92 -2.53
N ARG A 59 1.22 4.04 -2.21
CA ARG A 59 1.87 5.33 -1.95
C ARG A 59 2.00 5.53 -0.44
N SER A 60 3.13 6.04 0.04
CA SER A 60 3.38 6.13 1.49
C SER A 60 3.84 7.54 1.88
N MET A 61 3.21 8.11 2.89
CA MET A 61 3.54 9.43 3.42
C MET A 61 3.95 9.33 4.89
N PRO A 62 5.22 9.60 5.22
CA PRO A 62 5.66 9.62 6.61
C PRO A 62 5.14 10.86 7.34
N TYR A 63 4.65 10.67 8.55
CA TYR A 63 4.32 11.76 9.46
C TYR A 63 5.53 12.17 10.31
N ARG A 64 5.47 13.39 10.85
CA ARG A 64 6.50 13.90 11.78
C ARG A 64 6.38 13.34 13.20
N HIS A 65 5.23 12.76 13.56
CA HIS A 65 5.00 12.20 14.88
C HIS A 65 5.34 10.71 14.93
N LEU A 66 5.62 10.23 16.14
CA LEU A 66 5.86 8.83 16.41
C LEU A 66 4.58 8.21 16.98
N TYR A 67 4.31 6.96 16.66
CA TYR A 67 3.32 6.17 17.39
C TYR A 67 4.02 5.32 18.46
N ARG A 68 3.29 4.99 19.53
CA ARG A 68 3.71 4.02 20.54
C ARG A 68 2.67 2.91 20.61
N CYS A 69 3.09 1.67 20.40
CA CYS A 69 2.21 0.53 20.54
C CYS A 69 1.83 0.31 22.02
N PRO A 70 0.53 0.29 22.38
CA PRO A 70 0.11 0.11 23.77
C PRO A 70 0.37 -1.31 24.29
N ARG A 71 0.52 -2.31 23.40
CA ARG A 71 0.70 -3.72 23.80
C ARG A 71 2.17 -4.09 24.03
N CYS A 72 3.08 -3.71 23.13
CA CYS A 72 4.50 -4.07 23.22
C CYS A 72 5.44 -2.89 23.52
N GLY A 73 4.91 -1.67 23.64
CA GLY A 73 5.69 -0.48 23.95
C GLY A 73 6.60 0.03 22.82
N ARG A 74 6.65 -0.65 21.65
CA ARG A 74 7.44 -0.21 20.50
C ARG A 74 7.07 1.22 20.10
N GLN A 75 8.09 2.03 19.84
CA GLN A 75 7.97 3.37 19.28
C GLN A 75 8.59 3.41 17.88
N ALA A 76 7.87 3.98 16.91
CA ALA A 76 8.34 4.11 15.54
C ALA A 76 7.68 5.32 14.86
N GLY A 77 8.23 5.76 13.72
CA GLY A 77 7.60 6.79 12.89
C GLY A 77 6.25 6.31 12.36
N GLU A 78 5.25 7.17 12.39
CA GLU A 78 3.96 6.87 11.77
C GLU A 78 4.03 7.13 10.27
N ILE A 79 3.48 6.20 9.49
CA ILE A 79 3.40 6.31 8.03
C ILE A 79 1.96 6.02 7.63
N GLU A 80 1.38 6.86 6.79
CA GLU A 80 0.13 6.55 6.12
C GLU A 80 0.41 5.93 4.76
N HIS A 81 -0.12 4.73 4.57
CA HIS A 81 -0.07 4.01 3.31
C HIS A 81 -1.40 4.16 2.60
N PHE A 82 -1.40 4.89 1.49
CA PHE A 82 -2.51 4.97 0.56
C PHE A 82 -2.39 3.84 -0.45
N LEU A 83 -3.42 3.01 -0.52
CA LEU A 83 -3.54 1.96 -1.51
C LEU A 83 -4.53 2.42 -2.56
N GLU A 84 -4.16 2.28 -3.83
CA GLU A 84 -4.99 2.71 -4.94
C GLU A 84 -5.11 1.56 -5.95
N ASN A 85 -6.31 1.36 -6.48
CA ASN A 85 -6.61 0.42 -7.56
C ASN A 85 -7.18 1.19 -8.75
N PRO A 86 -6.32 1.68 -9.67
CA PRO A 86 -6.75 2.50 -10.80
C PRO A 86 -7.63 1.75 -11.82
N ALA A 87 -7.76 0.42 -11.71
CA ALA A 87 -8.70 -0.34 -12.53
C ALA A 87 -10.17 -0.06 -12.16
N VAL A 88 -10.44 0.48 -10.97
CA VAL A 88 -11.77 0.91 -10.54
C VAL A 88 -11.95 2.37 -10.95
N THR A 89 -12.86 2.62 -11.89
CA THR A 89 -13.10 3.94 -12.49
C THR A 89 -13.91 4.88 -11.60
N ASP A 90 -14.64 4.35 -10.61
CA ASP A 90 -15.37 5.16 -9.63
C ASP A 90 -14.43 5.55 -8.49
N GLU A 91 -13.85 6.75 -8.59
CA GLU A 91 -12.91 7.31 -7.60
C GLU A 91 -13.53 7.49 -6.20
N THR A 92 -14.86 7.52 -6.10
CA THR A 92 -15.56 7.64 -4.82
C THR A 92 -15.79 6.30 -4.12
N SER A 93 -15.58 5.20 -4.85
CA SER A 93 -15.74 3.86 -4.31
C SER A 93 -14.62 3.55 -3.31
N PRO A 94 -14.94 2.93 -2.15
CA PRO A 94 -13.92 2.38 -1.25
C PRO A 94 -13.13 1.23 -1.90
N GLU A 95 -13.53 0.75 -3.07
CA GLU A 95 -12.76 -0.19 -3.89
C GLU A 95 -11.67 0.50 -4.73
N HIS A 96 -11.76 1.82 -4.93
CA HIS A 96 -10.76 2.62 -5.66
C HIS A 96 -9.55 2.95 -4.80
N ALA A 97 -9.76 3.44 -3.58
CA ALA A 97 -8.67 3.78 -2.69
C ALA A 97 -9.03 3.60 -1.21
N VAL A 98 -8.04 3.19 -0.42
CA VAL A 98 -8.10 3.07 1.05
C VAL A 98 -6.78 3.53 1.65
N SER A 99 -6.78 3.90 2.93
CA SER A 99 -5.54 4.15 3.67
C SER A 99 -5.40 3.26 4.90
N VAL A 100 -4.16 2.97 5.27
CA VAL A 100 -3.82 2.22 6.49
C VAL A 100 -2.55 2.78 7.09
N ARG A 101 -2.52 2.92 8.42
CA ARG A 101 -1.36 3.42 9.16
C ARG A 101 -0.37 2.30 9.50
N GLU A 102 0.91 2.63 9.59
CA GLU A 102 1.96 1.69 10.03
C GLU A 102 1.70 1.16 11.45
N SER A 103 1.14 1.98 12.35
CA SER A 103 0.69 1.51 13.66
C SER A 103 -0.35 0.39 13.59
N THR A 104 -1.33 0.51 12.68
CA THR A 104 -2.31 -0.54 12.40
C THR A 104 -1.65 -1.78 11.82
N LEU A 105 -0.76 -1.63 10.84
CA LEU A 105 -0.02 -2.76 10.25
C LEU A 105 0.87 -3.48 11.27
N HIS A 106 1.46 -2.72 12.20
CA HIS A 106 2.19 -3.28 13.32
C HIS A 106 1.29 -4.13 14.21
N ALA A 107 0.11 -3.64 14.58
CA ALA A 107 -0.85 -4.39 15.39
C ALA A 107 -1.29 -5.70 14.70
N VAL A 108 -1.57 -5.64 13.40
CA VAL A 108 -1.88 -6.83 12.59
C VAL A 108 -0.72 -7.83 12.60
N ARG A 109 0.50 -7.38 12.28
CA ARG A 109 1.69 -8.24 12.14
C ARG A 109 2.20 -8.80 13.46
N LYS A 110 2.13 -8.04 14.56
CA LYS A 110 2.77 -8.38 15.84
C LYS A 110 1.80 -8.84 16.90
N HIS A 111 0.52 -8.50 16.77
CA HIS A 111 -0.49 -8.81 17.78
C HIS A 111 -1.68 -9.61 17.23
N GLY A 112 -1.64 -9.98 15.94
CA GLY A 112 -2.67 -10.79 15.30
C GLY A 112 -4.02 -10.07 15.20
N GLU A 113 -4.02 -8.73 15.28
CA GLU A 113 -5.24 -7.96 15.07
C GLU A 113 -5.73 -8.13 13.62
N PRO A 114 -7.05 -8.11 13.38
CA PRO A 114 -7.55 -8.15 12.02
C PRO A 114 -7.18 -6.85 11.28
N LEU A 115 -6.95 -6.97 9.96
CA LEU A 115 -6.90 -5.78 9.10
C LEU A 115 -8.26 -5.05 9.17
N PRO A 116 -8.25 -3.71 9.08
CA PRO A 116 -9.47 -2.94 8.86
C PRO A 116 -10.28 -3.52 7.69
N GLU A 117 -11.59 -3.58 7.84
CA GLU A 117 -12.47 -4.33 6.92
C GLU A 117 -12.49 -3.72 5.51
N ASP A 118 -12.42 -2.39 5.40
CA ASP A 118 -12.25 -1.65 4.15
C ASP A 118 -10.94 -2.02 3.44
N VAL A 119 -9.81 -1.99 4.16
CA VAL A 119 -8.49 -2.38 3.64
C VAL A 119 -8.48 -3.84 3.20
N ARG A 120 -9.08 -4.71 4.01
CA ARG A 120 -9.21 -6.14 3.71
C ARG A 120 -10.03 -6.37 2.44
N ARG A 121 -11.18 -5.72 2.29
CA ARG A 121 -12.04 -5.83 1.10
C ARG A 121 -11.32 -5.32 -0.14
N PHE A 122 -10.70 -4.16 -0.05
CA PHE A 122 -9.89 -3.57 -1.12
C PHE A 122 -8.82 -4.56 -1.61
N LEU A 123 -8.02 -5.14 -0.70
CA LEU A 123 -6.97 -6.10 -1.06
C LEU A 123 -7.52 -7.37 -1.72
N LEU A 124 -8.63 -7.91 -1.20
CA LEU A 124 -9.27 -9.09 -1.79
C LEU A 124 -9.88 -8.79 -3.16
N ARG A 125 -10.30 -7.55 -3.41
CA ARG A 125 -10.87 -7.09 -4.68
C ARG A 125 -9.81 -7.05 -5.79
N ILE A 126 -8.64 -6.50 -5.51
CA ILE A 126 -7.51 -6.41 -6.47
C ILE A 126 -7.21 -7.77 -7.10
N VAL A 127 -7.22 -8.85 -6.31
CA VAL A 127 -6.94 -10.22 -6.80
C VAL A 127 -8.08 -10.78 -7.67
N ARG A 128 -9.33 -10.35 -7.44
CA ARG A 128 -10.50 -10.81 -8.22
C ARG A 128 -10.59 -10.17 -9.60
N GLU A 129 -10.22 -8.91 -9.71
CA GLU A 129 -10.34 -8.12 -10.96
C GLU A 129 -9.22 -8.38 -11.95
N ASN A 130 -8.06 -8.86 -11.49
CA ASN A 130 -6.94 -9.26 -12.35
C ASN A 130 -7.11 -10.68 -12.93
N ARG A 131 -8.35 -11.03 -13.30
CA ARG A 131 -8.72 -12.28 -13.97
C ARG A 131 -8.42 -12.26 -15.46
#